data_AF-A0A540WMP2-F1
#
_entry.id   AF-A0A540WMP2-F1
#
_cell.length_a   1.000
_cell.length_b   1.000
_cell.length_c   1.000
_cell.angle_alpha   90.00
_cell.angle_beta   90.00
_cell.angle_gamma   90.00
#
_symmetry.space_group_name_H-M   'P 1'
#
loop_
_entity.id
_entity.type
_entity.pdbx_description
1 polymer ?
#
loop_
_entity_poly.entity_id
_entity_poly.type
_entity_poly.pdbx_seq_one_letter_code
_entity_poly.pdbx_strand_id
1 'polypeptide(L)'
;MKARIWRKLHAEEAKRFDQVYELMGQTPSLSLGDAFGVLQSGMTVAEFMARKERTQRKAAIKQARGEVDNAVVAELLGGLIAGKVEVSVVLAERSLLDTLVAEEPIAFTLERTGRLEKLQVVLLARRAEWERLLPGLERDAKLTQKPSTVARQPDKRPYSDPRAFLDHLGETVKLVLRNGITLQLPLMHVGRFDLLLGEPGHEVFVPLHALLRFEPGPASAPVDEA
;
A
#
# COMPACT_ATOMS: atom_id res chain seq x y z
N MET A 1 28.84 28.05 28.59
CA MET A 1 29.28 28.68 27.33
C MET A 1 28.30 29.78 26.96
N LYS A 2 28.74 31.04 26.90
CA LYS A 2 27.90 32.20 26.55
C LYS A 2 27.88 32.37 25.02
N ALA A 3 26.70 32.31 24.40
CA ALA A 3 26.54 32.53 22.96
C ALA A 3 26.94 33.96 22.59
N ARG A 4 27.90 34.10 21.67
CA ARG A 4 28.55 35.36 21.30
C ARG A 4 27.98 35.81 19.94
N ILE A 5 27.26 36.93 19.97
CA ILE A 5 26.86 37.79 18.84
C ILE A 5 25.80 37.17 17.91
N TRP A 6 24.54 37.34 18.27
CA TRP A 6 23.44 37.34 17.32
C TRP A 6 23.32 38.75 16.74
N ARG A 7 23.47 38.91 15.42
CA ARG A 7 23.04 40.16 14.73
C ARG A 7 21.59 40.43 15.14
N LYS A 8 21.31 41.66 15.61
CA LYS A 8 20.02 42.13 16.17
C LYS A 8 18.81 41.28 15.76
N LEU A 9 18.54 40.20 16.49
CA LEU A 9 17.28 39.44 16.38
C LEU A 9 16.17 40.38 16.82
N HIS A 10 15.03 40.35 16.13
CA HIS A 10 13.84 41.02 16.63
C HIS A 10 13.46 40.40 17.98
N ALA A 11 12.90 41.20 18.89
CA ALA A 11 12.60 40.75 20.26
C ALA A 11 11.71 39.48 20.30
N GLU A 12 10.80 39.34 19.34
CA GLU A 12 9.98 38.13 19.19
C GLU A 12 10.78 36.90 18.76
N GLU A 13 11.79 37.07 17.92
CA GLU A 13 12.66 35.97 17.48
C GLU A 13 13.55 35.51 18.64
N ALA A 14 14.13 36.44 19.41
CA ALA A 14 14.90 36.11 20.61
C ALA A 14 14.06 35.30 21.62
N LYS A 15 12.81 35.73 21.87
CA LYS A 15 11.88 35.01 22.74
C LYS A 15 11.58 33.60 22.23
N ARG A 16 11.44 33.41 20.91
CA ARG A 16 11.25 32.09 20.31
C ARG A 16 12.48 31.19 20.48
N PHE A 17 13.70 31.72 20.33
CA PHE A 17 14.92 30.96 20.59
C PHE A 17 15.03 30.53 22.05
N ASP A 18 14.71 31.40 23.01
CA ASP A 18 14.71 31.04 24.44
C ASP A 18 13.72 29.90 24.73
N GLN A 19 12.51 29.99 24.19
CA GLN A 19 11.50 28.92 24.30
C GLN A 19 11.98 27.61 23.66
N VAL A 20 12.69 27.66 22.54
CA VAL A 20 13.27 26.48 21.89
C VAL A 20 14.34 25.83 22.77
N TYR A 21 15.26 26.61 23.33
CA TYR A 21 16.32 26.09 24.18
C TYR A 21 15.78 25.53 25.50
N GLU A 22 14.74 26.14 26.06
CA GLU A 22 14.04 25.61 27.23
C GLU A 22 13.39 24.25 26.91
N LEU A 23 12.68 24.15 25.78
CA LEU A 23 12.06 22.91 25.32
C LEU A 23 13.09 21.80 25.07
N MET A 24 14.24 22.12 24.46
CA MET A 24 15.35 21.18 24.27
C MET A 24 16.01 20.76 25.59
N GLY A 25 16.06 21.66 26.58
CA GLY A 25 16.53 21.34 27.92
C GLY A 25 15.62 20.33 28.64
N GLN A 26 14.31 20.41 28.39
CA GLN A 26 13.31 19.46 28.90
C GLN A 26 13.29 18.14 28.11
N THR A 27 13.66 18.15 26.82
CA THR A 27 13.69 16.96 25.95
C THR A 27 15.05 16.83 25.23
N PRO A 28 16.04 16.13 25.82
CA PRO A 28 17.41 16.09 25.30
C PRO A 28 17.60 15.46 23.91
N SER A 29 16.64 14.67 23.43
CA SER A 29 16.67 14.04 22.10
C SER A 29 16.11 14.93 20.98
N LEU A 30 15.59 16.11 21.31
CA LEU A 30 14.95 17.01 20.34
C LEU A 30 16.01 17.83 19.60
N SER A 31 16.02 17.76 18.26
CA SER A 31 16.89 18.61 17.46
C SER A 31 16.40 20.06 17.45
N LEU A 32 17.29 21.02 17.17
CA LEU A 32 16.93 22.44 17.10
C LEU A 32 15.80 22.71 16.10
N GLY A 33 15.86 22.08 14.91
CA GLY A 33 14.82 22.22 13.89
C GLY A 33 13.48 21.61 14.34
N ASP A 34 13.50 20.50 15.07
CA ASP A 34 12.28 19.88 15.60
C ASP A 34 11.67 20.72 16.72
N ALA A 35 12.49 21.32 17.58
CA ALA A 35 12.01 22.21 18.64
C ALA A 35 11.33 23.46 18.08
N PHE A 36 11.85 24.05 17.00
CA PHE A 36 11.15 25.10 16.27
C PHE A 36 9.83 24.60 15.64
N GLY A 37 9.84 23.39 15.07
CA GLY A 37 8.65 22.78 14.50
C GLY A 37 7.54 22.51 15.52
N VAL A 38 7.90 22.08 16.73
CA VAL A 38 6.97 21.91 17.87
C VAL A 38 6.34 23.25 18.23
N LEU A 39 7.16 24.29 18.47
CA LEU A 39 6.64 25.62 18.82
C LEU A 39 5.75 26.24 17.74
N GLN A 40 6.11 26.08 16.46
CA GLN A 40 5.33 26.63 15.35
C GLN A 40 4.01 25.87 15.13
N SER A 41 4.01 24.56 15.36
CA SER A 41 2.81 23.72 15.17
C SER A 41 1.83 23.79 16.33
N GLY A 42 2.26 24.25 17.51
CA GLY A 42 1.46 24.26 18.73
C GLY A 42 1.12 22.86 19.26
N MET A 43 1.80 21.82 18.74
CA MET A 43 1.60 20.43 19.16
C MET A 43 2.46 20.09 20.37
N THR A 44 2.10 19.02 21.07
CA THR A 44 3.05 18.41 22.01
C THR A 44 4.24 17.80 21.28
N VAL A 45 5.38 17.65 21.96
CA VAL A 45 6.57 17.00 21.38
C VAL A 45 6.24 15.60 20.85
N ALA A 46 5.45 14.82 21.60
CA ALA A 46 5.05 13.47 21.21
C ALA A 46 4.22 13.47 19.91
N GLU A 47 3.22 14.35 19.80
CA GLU A 47 2.39 14.47 18.60
C GLU A 47 3.18 14.94 17.39
N PHE A 48 4.09 15.91 17.57
CA PHE A 48 4.94 16.41 16.51
C PHE A 48 5.87 15.30 15.99
N MET A 49 6.53 14.58 16.89
CA MET A 49 7.41 13.47 16.51
C MET A 49 6.64 12.35 15.81
N ALA A 50 5.45 11.98 16.31
CA ALA A 50 4.59 11.00 15.64
C ALA A 50 4.09 11.48 14.26
N ARG A 51 3.87 12.79 14.07
CA ARG A 51 3.52 13.37 12.76
C ARG A 51 4.72 13.36 11.81
N LYS A 52 5.91 13.72 12.30
CA LYS A 52 7.16 13.71 11.55
C LYS A 52 7.48 12.29 11.07
N GLU A 53 7.44 11.32 11.97
CA GLU A 53 7.66 9.90 11.65
C GLU A 53 6.65 9.39 10.61
N ARG A 54 5.36 9.67 10.78
CA ARG A 54 4.33 9.32 9.76
C ARG A 54 4.63 9.93 8.40
N THR A 55 5.14 11.16 8.36
CA THR A 55 5.46 11.86 7.11
C THR A 55 6.70 11.25 6.46
N GLN A 56 7.75 10.97 7.23
CA GLN A 56 8.95 10.29 6.77
C GLN A 56 8.63 8.88 6.25
N ARG A 57 7.80 8.12 6.96
CA ARG A 57 7.34 6.79 6.52
C ARG A 57 6.57 6.86 5.21
N LYS A 58 5.65 7.83 5.05
CA LYS A 58 4.93 8.05 3.78
C LYS A 58 5.88 8.41 2.64
N ALA A 59 6.90 9.24 2.89
CA ALA A 59 7.91 9.60 1.90
C ALA A 59 8.76 8.39 1.51
N ALA A 60 9.21 7.59 2.47
CA ALA A 60 9.96 6.35 2.22
C ALA A 60 9.15 5.34 1.40
N ILE A 61 7.86 5.16 1.69
CA ILE A 61 6.97 4.30 0.89
C ILE A 61 6.80 4.85 -0.52
N LYS A 62 6.63 6.17 -0.69
CA LYS A 62 6.53 6.80 -2.01
C LYS A 62 7.81 6.57 -2.83
N GLN A 63 8.97 6.70 -2.19
CA GLN A 63 10.26 6.43 -2.82
C GLN A 63 10.39 4.95 -3.22
N ALA A 64 10.07 4.02 -2.30
CA ALA A 64 10.11 2.59 -2.57
C ALA A 64 9.24 2.19 -3.78
N ARG A 65 8.05 2.79 -3.92
CA ARG A 65 7.19 2.60 -5.09
C ARG A 65 7.79 3.15 -6.39
N GLY A 66 8.68 4.13 -6.32
CA GLY A 66 9.40 4.64 -7.49
C GLY A 66 10.53 3.72 -7.92
N GLU A 67 11.10 2.96 -6.97
CA GLU A 67 12.22 2.04 -7.19
C GLU A 67 11.78 0.67 -7.71
N VAL A 68 10.55 0.24 -7.38
CA VAL A 68 9.99 -1.02 -7.88
C VAL A 68 9.57 -0.89 -9.33
N ASP A 69 10.02 -1.86 -10.14
CA ASP A 69 9.63 -1.99 -11.54
C ASP A 69 8.14 -2.33 -11.67
N ASN A 70 7.52 -1.83 -12.73
CA ASN A 70 6.10 -2.06 -13.03
C ASN A 70 5.90 -2.57 -14.46
N ALA A 71 6.97 -2.86 -15.19
CA ALA A 71 6.90 -3.26 -16.59
C ALA A 71 6.05 -4.52 -16.79
N VAL A 72 6.28 -5.56 -15.97
CA VAL A 72 5.56 -6.85 -16.07
C VAL A 72 4.06 -6.67 -15.85
N VAL A 73 3.67 -5.87 -14.86
CA VAL A 73 2.26 -5.58 -14.56
C VAL A 73 1.63 -4.77 -15.70
N ALA A 74 2.33 -3.76 -16.20
CA ALA A 74 1.86 -2.93 -17.31
C ALA A 74 1.72 -3.76 -18.60
N GLU A 75 2.64 -4.68 -18.86
CA GLU A 75 2.59 -5.60 -20.00
C GLU A 75 1.40 -6.55 -19.89
N LEU A 76 1.15 -7.15 -18.72
CA LEU A 76 -0.01 -8.00 -18.50
C LEU A 76 -1.32 -7.24 -18.76
N LEU A 77 -1.49 -6.08 -18.13
CA LEU A 77 -2.70 -5.25 -18.31
C LEU A 77 -2.84 -4.79 -19.76
N GLY A 78 -1.75 -4.43 -20.42
CA GLY A 78 -1.70 -4.10 -21.84
C GLY A 78 -2.13 -5.26 -22.73
N GLY A 79 -1.68 -6.49 -22.41
CA GLY A 79 -2.09 -7.70 -23.10
C GLY A 79 -3.58 -8.02 -22.94
N LEU A 80 -4.13 -7.83 -21.73
CA LEU A 80 -5.58 -7.98 -21.47
C LEU A 80 -6.40 -6.98 -22.29
N ILE A 81 -5.94 -5.72 -22.36
CA ILE A 81 -6.58 -4.66 -23.16
C ILE A 81 -6.52 -4.97 -24.65
N ALA A 82 -5.33 -5.25 -25.18
CA ALA A 82 -5.13 -5.51 -26.60
C ALA A 82 -5.89 -6.76 -27.07
N GLY A 83 -5.92 -7.81 -26.24
CA GLY A 83 -6.64 -9.05 -26.50
C GLY A 83 -8.15 -8.98 -26.25
N LYS A 84 -8.68 -7.85 -25.74
CA LYS A 84 -10.08 -7.71 -25.28
C LYS A 84 -10.51 -8.89 -24.39
N VAL A 85 -9.64 -9.26 -23.47
CA VAL A 85 -9.84 -10.43 -22.61
C VAL A 85 -10.90 -10.11 -21.57
N GLU A 86 -11.90 -10.98 -21.43
CA GLU A 86 -12.87 -10.89 -20.34
C GLU A 86 -12.18 -11.16 -18.99
N VAL A 87 -12.30 -10.20 -18.09
CA VAL A 87 -11.74 -10.23 -16.73
C VAL A 87 -12.86 -10.26 -15.70
N SER A 88 -12.64 -11.02 -14.64
CA SER A 88 -13.41 -10.92 -13.41
C SER A 88 -12.78 -9.87 -12.51
N VAL A 89 -13.50 -8.78 -12.28
CA VAL A 89 -13.11 -7.71 -11.37
C VAL A 89 -13.87 -7.90 -10.06
N VAL A 90 -13.15 -8.31 -9.03
CA VAL A 90 -13.72 -8.51 -7.71
C VAL A 90 -13.64 -7.20 -6.96
N LEU A 91 -14.80 -6.71 -6.53
CA LEU A 91 -14.95 -5.56 -5.66
C LEU A 91 -15.13 -6.06 -4.23
N ALA A 92 -15.70 -5.24 -3.35
CA ALA A 92 -16.02 -5.66 -1.97
C ALA A 92 -16.84 -6.96 -1.93
N GLU A 93 -18.15 -6.87 -2.12
CA GLU A 93 -19.08 -8.00 -1.96
C GLU A 93 -19.52 -8.65 -3.29
N ARG A 94 -19.13 -8.06 -4.42
CA ARG A 94 -19.54 -8.49 -5.76
C ARG A 94 -18.36 -8.67 -6.68
N SER A 95 -18.54 -9.55 -7.67
CA SER A 95 -17.65 -9.67 -8.81
C SER A 95 -18.37 -9.16 -10.06
N LEU A 96 -17.65 -8.46 -10.92
CA LEU A 96 -18.12 -8.01 -12.22
C LEU A 96 -17.36 -8.78 -13.29
N LEU A 97 -18.05 -9.17 -14.35
CA LEU A 97 -17.42 -9.72 -15.55
C LEU A 97 -17.43 -8.62 -16.61
N ASP A 98 -16.26 -8.19 -17.05
CA ASP A 98 -16.12 -7.11 -18.03
C ASP A 98 -14.82 -7.19 -18.83
N THR A 99 -14.66 -6.32 -19.82
CA THR A 99 -13.41 -6.20 -20.60
C THR A 99 -12.66 -4.95 -20.16
N LEU A 100 -11.35 -5.08 -19.88
CA LEU A 100 -10.50 -3.93 -19.60
C LEU A 100 -10.18 -3.18 -20.90
N VAL A 101 -10.51 -1.88 -20.95
CA VAL A 101 -10.30 -1.02 -22.13
C VAL A 101 -9.10 -0.11 -21.93
N ALA A 102 -8.91 0.42 -20.72
CA ALA A 102 -7.76 1.25 -20.40
C ALA A 102 -7.38 1.14 -18.92
N GLU A 103 -6.08 1.28 -18.67
CA GLU A 103 -5.52 1.50 -17.35
C GLU A 103 -5.19 2.99 -17.16
N GLU A 104 -5.81 3.62 -16.16
CA GLU A 104 -5.46 4.97 -15.71
C GLU A 104 -4.67 4.91 -14.38
N PRO A 105 -4.00 5.99 -13.96
CA PRO A 105 -3.26 6.00 -12.69
C PRO A 105 -4.11 5.65 -11.46
N ILE A 106 -5.40 6.01 -11.47
CA ILE A 106 -6.30 5.81 -10.32
C ILE A 106 -7.57 5.00 -10.64
N ALA A 107 -7.75 4.59 -11.90
CA ALA A 107 -8.95 3.92 -12.35
C ALA A 107 -8.66 2.88 -13.44
N PHE A 108 -9.59 1.97 -13.61
CA PHE A 108 -9.71 1.12 -14.79
C PHE A 108 -10.93 1.60 -15.58
N THR A 109 -10.79 1.65 -16.90
CA THR A 109 -11.94 1.86 -17.78
C THR A 109 -12.32 0.51 -18.34
N LEU A 110 -13.55 0.08 -18.03
CA LEU A 110 -14.15 -1.17 -18.49
C LEU A 110 -15.17 -0.88 -19.58
N GLU A 111 -15.40 -1.85 -20.46
CA GLU A 111 -16.28 -1.68 -21.63
C GLU A 111 -17.75 -1.45 -21.24
N ARG A 112 -18.31 -2.30 -20.37
CA ARG A 112 -19.73 -2.21 -19.96
C ARG A 112 -19.94 -1.34 -18.73
N THR A 113 -19.05 -1.46 -17.74
CA THR A 113 -19.14 -0.76 -16.45
C THR A 113 -18.67 0.69 -16.56
N GLY A 114 -17.86 1.02 -17.57
CA GLY A 114 -17.21 2.31 -17.68
C GLY A 114 -16.10 2.49 -16.66
N ARG A 115 -15.97 3.70 -16.11
CA ARG A 115 -14.85 4.06 -15.23
C ARG A 115 -15.05 3.51 -13.80
N LEU A 116 -14.08 2.72 -13.34
CA LEU A 116 -14.04 2.09 -12.02
C LEU A 116 -12.77 2.51 -11.28
N GLU A 117 -12.90 3.01 -10.06
CA GLU A 117 -11.74 3.40 -9.25
C GLU A 117 -10.92 2.17 -8.81
N LYS A 118 -9.60 2.22 -9.00
CA LYS A 118 -8.68 1.14 -8.60
C LYS A 118 -8.79 0.82 -7.12
N LEU A 119 -9.11 1.82 -6.27
CA LEU A 119 -9.28 1.65 -4.82
C LEU A 119 -10.49 0.80 -4.41
N GLN A 120 -11.40 0.51 -5.35
CA GLN A 120 -12.55 -0.36 -5.12
C GLN A 120 -12.26 -1.82 -5.50
N VAL A 121 -11.18 -2.06 -6.25
CA VAL A 121 -10.80 -3.39 -6.75
C VAL A 121 -10.06 -4.15 -5.68
N VAL A 122 -10.58 -5.32 -5.35
CA VAL A 122 -9.96 -6.24 -4.40
C VAL A 122 -9.00 -7.20 -5.10
N LEU A 123 -9.41 -7.75 -6.24
CA LEU A 123 -8.54 -8.48 -7.15
C LEU A 123 -9.09 -8.41 -8.58
N LEU A 124 -8.25 -8.72 -9.55
CA LEU A 124 -8.60 -8.86 -10.96
C LEU A 124 -7.95 -10.15 -11.49
N ALA A 125 -8.70 -10.96 -12.21
CA ALA A 125 -8.18 -12.15 -12.86
C ALA A 125 -8.89 -12.36 -14.20
N ARG A 126 -8.31 -13.17 -15.09
CA ARG A 126 -9.02 -13.66 -16.28
C ARG A 126 -10.29 -14.41 -15.83
N ARG A 127 -11.35 -14.36 -16.63
CA ARG A 127 -12.61 -15.07 -16.31
C ARG A 127 -12.38 -16.55 -15.96
N ALA A 128 -11.68 -17.28 -16.83
CA ALA A 128 -11.43 -18.71 -16.64
C ALA A 128 -10.64 -18.99 -15.36
N GLU A 129 -9.70 -18.11 -15.00
CA GLU A 129 -8.92 -18.23 -13.77
C GLU A 129 -9.78 -17.99 -12.54
N TRP A 130 -10.63 -16.96 -12.58
CA TRP A 130 -11.55 -16.70 -11.49
C TRP A 130 -12.54 -17.85 -11.26
N GLU A 131 -13.12 -18.38 -12.34
CA GLU A 131 -14.01 -19.55 -12.29
C GLU A 131 -13.30 -20.79 -11.73
N ARG A 132 -12.02 -21.00 -12.07
CA ARG A 132 -11.18 -22.07 -11.54
C ARG A 132 -10.94 -21.94 -10.04
N LEU A 133 -10.68 -20.73 -9.54
CA LEU A 133 -10.38 -20.48 -8.14
C LEU A 133 -11.63 -20.58 -7.25
N LEU A 134 -12.79 -20.14 -7.74
CA LEU A 134 -14.02 -19.99 -6.95
C LEU A 134 -14.37 -21.17 -6.01
N PRO A 135 -14.30 -22.45 -6.44
CA PRO A 135 -14.67 -23.58 -5.58
C PRO A 135 -13.74 -23.78 -4.38
N GLY A 136 -12.48 -23.35 -4.47
CA GLY A 136 -11.46 -23.53 -3.43
C GLY A 136 -11.19 -22.30 -2.57
N LEU A 137 -11.84 -21.17 -2.86
CA LEU A 137 -11.60 -19.92 -2.13
C LEU A 137 -12.22 -19.96 -0.73
N GLU A 138 -11.38 -19.86 0.28
CA GLU A 138 -11.83 -19.55 1.64
C GLU A 138 -12.31 -18.10 1.72
N ARG A 139 -13.42 -17.88 2.43
CA ARG A 139 -14.00 -16.55 2.66
C ARG A 139 -14.40 -16.37 4.12
N ASP A 140 -13.87 -15.35 4.77
CA ASP A 140 -14.35 -14.93 6.09
C ASP A 140 -15.65 -14.13 5.97
N ALA A 141 -16.76 -14.75 6.36
CA ALA A 141 -18.09 -14.16 6.32
C ALA A 141 -18.24 -12.87 7.16
N LYS A 142 -17.38 -12.64 8.15
CA LYS A 142 -17.40 -11.41 8.96
C LYS A 142 -16.82 -10.22 8.21
N LEU A 143 -15.95 -10.48 7.23
CA LEU A 143 -15.31 -9.45 6.40
C LEU A 143 -16.06 -9.21 5.08
N THR A 144 -16.94 -10.14 4.67
CA THR A 144 -17.79 -9.99 3.49
C THR A 144 -19.07 -9.18 3.77
N GLN A 145 -19.51 -9.09 5.03
CA GLN A 145 -20.70 -8.34 5.39
C GLN A 145 -20.46 -6.83 5.23
N LYS A 146 -21.43 -6.12 4.64
CA LYS A 146 -21.45 -4.65 4.62
C LYS A 146 -21.03 -4.15 6.00
N PRO A 147 -20.02 -3.26 6.11
CA PRO A 147 -19.84 -2.57 7.37
C PRO A 147 -21.18 -1.88 7.68
N SER A 148 -21.62 -2.00 8.93
CA SER A 148 -22.54 -1.02 9.52
C SER A 148 -21.98 0.38 9.19
N THR A 149 -22.81 1.41 9.25
CA THR A 149 -22.50 2.81 8.88
C THR A 149 -21.38 3.49 9.70
N VAL A 150 -20.36 2.75 10.12
CA VAL A 150 -19.20 3.14 10.89
C VAL A 150 -17.93 2.81 10.08
N ALA A 151 -17.17 3.88 9.79
CA ALA A 151 -15.82 3.91 9.23
C ALA A 151 -15.66 3.49 7.74
N ARG A 152 -15.74 4.51 6.88
CA ARG A 152 -15.07 4.51 5.57
C ARG A 152 -13.63 4.05 5.72
N GLN A 153 -13.34 2.85 5.25
CA GLN A 153 -11.98 2.29 5.16
C GLN A 153 -11.29 2.14 6.54
N PRO A 154 -10.44 1.13 6.75
CA PRO A 154 -9.43 1.30 7.78
C PRO A 154 -8.61 2.55 7.40
N ASP A 155 -8.61 3.57 8.25
CA ASP A 155 -7.88 4.85 8.11
C ASP A 155 -6.37 4.61 7.88
N LYS A 156 -5.91 3.38 8.14
CA LYS A 156 -4.60 2.84 7.80
C LYS A 156 -4.75 1.72 6.78
N ARG A 157 -4.25 1.94 5.56
CA ARG A 157 -4.03 0.86 4.59
C ARG A 157 -2.95 -0.05 5.17
N PRO A 158 -3.22 -1.32 5.49
CA PRO A 158 -2.29 -2.15 6.24
C PRO A 158 -1.03 -2.44 5.41
N TYR A 159 -1.18 -2.60 4.09
CA TYR A 159 -0.06 -2.75 3.16
C TYR A 159 -0.08 -1.63 2.12
N SER A 160 1.10 -1.06 1.91
CA SER A 160 1.31 0.06 0.99
C SER A 160 2.76 0.14 0.50
N ASP A 161 3.69 -0.47 1.22
CA ASP A 161 5.09 -0.63 0.86
C ASP A 161 5.28 -1.95 0.08
N PRO A 162 5.71 -1.90 -1.19
CA PRO A 162 5.94 -3.10 -1.99
C PRO A 162 7.18 -3.90 -1.54
N ARG A 163 8.13 -3.29 -0.81
CA ARG A 163 9.39 -3.96 -0.45
C ARG A 163 9.20 -5.17 0.46
N ALA A 164 8.14 -5.18 1.25
CA ALA A 164 7.81 -6.28 2.15
C ALA A 164 7.53 -7.62 1.43
N PHE A 165 7.40 -7.60 0.10
CA PHE A 165 7.06 -8.78 -0.71
C PHE A 165 8.22 -9.24 -1.61
N LEU A 166 9.27 -8.42 -1.76
CA LEU A 166 10.35 -8.69 -2.72
C LEU A 166 11.13 -9.97 -2.41
N ASP A 167 11.33 -10.25 -1.11
CA ASP A 167 12.06 -11.43 -0.65
C ASP A 167 11.25 -12.74 -0.82
N HIS A 168 10.00 -12.66 -1.25
CA HIS A 168 9.06 -13.79 -1.36
C HIS A 168 8.70 -14.14 -2.81
N LEU A 169 9.40 -13.56 -3.80
CA LEU A 169 9.19 -13.88 -5.21
C LEU A 169 9.44 -15.38 -5.47
N GLY A 170 8.49 -16.03 -6.15
CA GLY A 170 8.48 -17.47 -6.41
C GLY A 170 7.90 -18.32 -5.29
N GLU A 171 7.74 -17.79 -4.07
CA GLU A 171 7.18 -18.53 -2.94
C GLU A 171 5.65 -18.54 -2.97
N THR A 172 5.04 -19.62 -2.47
CA THR A 172 3.60 -19.66 -2.22
C THR A 172 3.27 -18.79 -1.02
N VAL A 173 2.62 -17.65 -1.25
CA VAL A 173 2.23 -16.72 -0.20
C VAL A 173 0.75 -16.88 0.15
N LYS A 174 0.40 -16.58 1.39
CA LYS A 174 -1.00 -16.51 1.82
C LYS A 174 -1.42 -15.07 2.08
N LEU A 175 -2.41 -14.61 1.33
CA LEU A 175 -2.97 -13.27 1.39
C LEU A 175 -4.40 -13.33 1.91
N VAL A 176 -4.70 -12.55 2.94
CA VAL A 176 -6.09 -12.29 3.33
C VAL A 176 -6.47 -10.92 2.82
N LEU A 177 -7.51 -10.85 1.99
CA LEU A 177 -8.00 -9.63 1.39
C LEU A 177 -9.07 -8.97 2.26
N ARG A 178 -9.30 -7.69 2.03
CA ARG A 178 -10.25 -6.88 2.82
C ARG A 178 -11.70 -7.34 2.74
N ASN A 179 -12.08 -8.06 1.69
CA ASN A 179 -13.40 -8.66 1.58
C ASN A 179 -13.46 -10.09 2.15
N GLY A 180 -12.44 -10.52 2.87
CA GLY A 180 -12.39 -11.83 3.52
C GLY A 180 -11.92 -12.98 2.63
N ILE A 181 -11.65 -12.75 1.34
CA ILE A 181 -11.05 -13.78 0.48
C ILE A 181 -9.63 -14.09 0.98
N THR A 182 -9.32 -15.38 1.12
CA THR A 182 -7.94 -15.86 1.30
C THR A 182 -7.43 -16.41 -0.03
N LEU A 183 -6.26 -15.95 -0.46
CA LEU A 183 -5.52 -16.50 -1.59
C LEU A 183 -4.28 -17.21 -1.08
N GLN A 184 -4.01 -18.41 -1.58
CA GLN A 184 -2.76 -19.12 -1.35
C GLN A 184 -2.19 -19.52 -2.70
N LEU A 185 -1.33 -18.67 -3.25
CA LEU A 185 -0.82 -18.76 -4.62
C LEU A 185 0.65 -18.35 -4.67
N PRO A 186 1.45 -18.84 -5.65
CA PRO A 186 2.81 -18.38 -5.87
C PRO A 186 2.87 -16.88 -6.15
N LEU A 187 3.79 -16.14 -5.52
CA LEU A 187 4.03 -14.73 -5.81
C LEU A 187 4.94 -14.61 -7.04
N MET A 188 4.37 -14.26 -8.18
CA MET A 188 5.12 -14.15 -9.45
C MET A 188 5.88 -12.85 -9.57
N HIS A 189 5.24 -11.74 -9.19
CA HIS A 189 5.82 -10.42 -9.37
C HIS A 189 5.27 -9.41 -8.35
N VAL A 190 6.08 -8.41 -8.03
CA VAL A 190 5.74 -7.30 -7.13
C VAL A 190 5.78 -6.02 -7.95
N GLY A 191 4.61 -5.43 -8.19
CA GLY A 191 4.49 -4.12 -8.80
C GLY A 191 4.52 -2.99 -7.77
N ARG A 192 4.35 -1.75 -8.25
CA ARG A 192 4.41 -0.56 -7.40
C ARG A 192 3.23 -0.47 -6.44
N PHE A 193 2.07 -0.93 -6.89
CA PHE A 193 0.80 -0.79 -6.16
C PHE A 193 0.05 -2.10 -6.02
N ASP A 194 0.64 -3.20 -6.46
CA ASP A 194 -0.04 -4.45 -6.73
C ASP A 194 0.94 -5.63 -6.71
N LEU A 195 0.37 -6.82 -6.56
CA LEU A 195 1.05 -8.10 -6.58
C LEU A 195 0.44 -8.93 -7.71
N LEU A 196 1.29 -9.69 -8.38
CA LEU A 196 0.88 -10.69 -9.36
C LEU A 196 1.11 -12.08 -8.78
N LEU A 197 0.05 -12.87 -8.69
CA LEU A 197 0.08 -14.21 -8.11
C LEU A 197 -0.33 -15.26 -9.14
N GLY A 198 0.00 -16.52 -8.86
CA GLY A 198 -0.42 -17.67 -9.67
C GLY A 198 0.71 -18.15 -10.57
N GLU A 199 0.37 -18.44 -11.81
CA GLU A 199 1.29 -18.97 -12.84
C GLU A 199 1.07 -18.23 -14.16
N PRO A 200 2.03 -18.24 -15.09
CA PRO A 200 1.83 -17.63 -16.41
C PRO A 200 0.57 -18.17 -17.11
N GLY A 201 -0.30 -17.27 -17.58
CA GLY A 201 -1.62 -17.56 -18.15
C GLY A 201 -2.76 -17.69 -17.11
N HIS A 202 -2.42 -17.82 -15.83
CA HIS A 202 -3.32 -18.03 -14.70
C HIS A 202 -3.11 -16.96 -13.62
N GLU A 203 -2.85 -15.73 -14.05
CA GLU A 203 -2.43 -14.69 -13.14
C GLU A 203 -3.60 -14.04 -12.39
N VAL A 204 -3.37 -13.75 -11.11
CA VAL A 204 -4.27 -12.99 -10.24
C VAL A 204 -3.58 -11.69 -9.83
N PHE A 205 -4.15 -10.57 -10.26
CA PHE A 205 -3.73 -9.23 -9.90
C PHE A 205 -4.38 -8.82 -8.58
N VAL A 206 -3.56 -8.48 -7.58
CA VAL A 206 -4.02 -8.07 -6.23
C VAL A 206 -3.42 -6.72 -5.88
N PRO A 207 -4.22 -5.64 -5.82
CA PRO A 207 -3.73 -4.37 -5.33
C PRO A 207 -3.24 -4.44 -3.88
N LEU A 208 -2.13 -3.79 -3.55
CA LEU A 208 -1.61 -3.71 -2.17
C LEU A 208 -2.63 -3.11 -1.20
N HIS A 209 -3.45 -2.17 -1.68
CA HIS A 209 -4.51 -1.60 -0.86
C HIS A 209 -5.61 -2.61 -0.56
N ALA A 210 -5.76 -3.71 -1.28
CA ALA A 210 -6.77 -4.73 -1.01
C ALA A 210 -6.35 -5.74 0.06
N LEU A 211 -5.06 -5.79 0.39
CA LEU A 211 -4.51 -6.67 1.42
C LEU A 211 -5.00 -6.25 2.80
N LEU A 212 -5.31 -7.25 3.63
CA LEU A 212 -5.57 -7.14 5.06
C LEU A 212 -4.46 -7.82 5.86
N ARG A 213 -4.02 -9.02 5.45
CA ARG A 213 -2.89 -9.76 6.04
C ARG A 213 -2.04 -10.41 4.95
N PHE A 214 -0.75 -10.56 5.25
CA PHE A 214 0.24 -11.28 4.47
C PHE A 214 0.94 -12.28 5.38
N GLU A 215 0.97 -13.55 4.96
CA GLU A 215 1.70 -14.64 5.59
C GLU A 215 2.64 -15.22 4.52
N PRO A 216 3.98 -15.14 4.70
CA PRO A 216 4.92 -15.77 3.78
C PRO A 216 4.75 -17.29 3.84
N GLY A 217 5.02 -17.96 2.73
CA GLY A 217 5.00 -19.41 2.67
C GLY A 217 6.08 -20.02 3.56
N PRO A 218 5.99 -21.33 3.88
CA PRO A 218 7.17 -22.06 4.31
C PRO A 218 8.20 -21.96 3.18
N ALA A 219 9.39 -21.44 3.48
CA ALA A 219 10.49 -21.31 2.53
C ALA A 219 10.66 -22.63 1.77
N SER A 220 10.54 -22.60 0.44
CA SER A 220 10.89 -23.75 -0.38
C SER A 220 12.38 -24.01 -0.19
N ALA A 221 12.73 -25.20 0.32
CA ALA A 221 14.12 -25.62 0.45
C ALA A 221 14.85 -25.44 -0.90
N PRO A 222 16.14 -25.04 -0.88
CA PRO A 222 16.89 -24.86 -2.11
C PRO A 222 16.86 -26.15 -2.92
N VAL A 223 16.57 -26.02 -4.21
CA VAL A 223 16.67 -27.12 -5.17
C VAL A 223 18.16 -27.45 -5.27
N ASP A 224 18.59 -28.55 -4.64
CA ASP A 224 19.92 -29.11 -4.87
C ASP A 224 20.02 -29.46 -6.37
N GLU A 225 20.84 -28.71 -7.11
CA GLU A 225 21.26 -29.08 -8.45
C GLU A 225 22.07 -30.39 -8.37
N ALA A 226 21.59 -31.41 -9.09
CA ALA A 226 22.20 -32.74 -9.20
C ALA A 226 23.42 -32.77 -10.12
#